data_AF-A0A519LZ01-F1
#
_entry.id   AF-A0A519LZ01-F1
#
_cell.length_a   1.000
_cell.length_b   1.000
_cell.length_c   1.000
_cell.angle_alpha   90.00
_cell.angle_beta   90.00
_cell.angle_gamma   90.00
#
_symmetry.space_group_name_H-M   'P 1'
#
loop_
_entity.id
_entity.type
_entity.pdbx_description
1 polymer ?
#
loop_
_entity_poly.entity_id
_entity_poly.type
_entity_poly.pdbx_seq_one_letter_code
_entity_poly.pdbx_strand_id
1 'polypeptide(L)' 'HTGSAFGCVTVSVGAATMAGPYAEGCERQLIETADGGLYRAKTAGRNRAAV' A
#
# COMPACT_ATOMS: atom_id res chain seq x y z
N HIS A 1 -4.57 -8.05 21.17
CA HIS A 1 -5.82 -7.35 20.74
C HIS A 1 -6.92 -8.39 20.60
N THR A 2 -8.02 -8.27 21.35
CA THR A 2 -9.06 -9.32 21.51
C THR A 2 -9.86 -9.63 20.24
N GLY A 3 -9.80 -8.81 19.20
CA GLY A 3 -10.49 -9.02 17.91
C GLY A 3 -9.61 -9.48 16.74
N SER A 4 -8.30 -9.71 16.94
CA SER A 4 -7.40 -10.13 15.86
C SER A 4 -7.21 -11.64 15.83
N ALA A 5 -7.43 -12.27 14.67
CA ALA A 5 -7.17 -13.69 14.46
C ALA A 5 -5.69 -14.10 14.63
N PHE A 6 -4.77 -13.13 14.60
CA PHE A 6 -3.32 -13.36 14.74
C PHE A 6 -2.78 -13.06 16.14
N GLY A 7 -3.64 -12.66 17.09
CA GLY A 7 -3.22 -12.23 18.43
C GLY A 7 -2.50 -10.87 18.47
N CYS A 8 -2.02 -10.37 17.32
CA CYS A 8 -1.38 -9.07 17.15
C CYS A 8 -2.10 -8.18 16.12
N VAL A 9 -1.78 -6.89 16.10
CA VAL A 9 -2.21 -5.99 15.02
C VAL A 9 -1.26 -6.19 13.84
N THR A 10 -1.81 -6.28 12.63
CA THR A 10 -1.03 -6.37 11.40
C THR A 10 -1.34 -5.18 10.49
N VAL A 11 -0.43 -4.89 9.57
CA VAL A 11 -0.59 -3.82 8.58
C VAL A 11 -0.41 -4.37 7.17
N SER A 12 -1.17 -3.82 6.22
CA SER A 12 -0.91 -4.02 4.80
C SER A 12 -0.42 -2.70 4.23
N VAL A 13 0.55 -2.75 3.32
CA VAL A 13 1.24 -1.56 2.83
C VAL A 13 1.19 -1.56 1.30
N GLY A 14 0.82 -0.42 0.73
CA GLY A 14 0.99 -0.13 -0.68
C GLY A 14 2.11 0.89 -0.84
N ALA A 15 3.02 0.65 -1.77
CA ALA A 15 4.13 1.56 -2.04
C ALA A 15 4.19 1.87 -3.54
N ALA A 16 4.54 3.10 -3.88
CA ALA A 16 4.81 3.49 -5.25
C ALA A 16 6.04 4.38 -5.29
N THR A 17 6.77 4.31 -6.40
CA THR A 17 7.91 5.18 -6.68
C THR A 17 7.75 5.78 -8.07
N MET A 18 7.94 7.08 -8.18
CA MET A 18 8.08 7.77 -9.45
C MET A 18 9.45 8.46 -9.46
N ALA A 19 10.16 8.35 -10.57
CA ALA A 19 11.50 8.91 -10.74
C ALA A 19 11.61 9.63 -12.08
N GLY A 20 12.50 10.62 -12.12
CA GLY A 20 12.78 11.40 -13.32
C GLY A 20 11.90 12.65 -13.46
N PRO A 21 11.99 13.33 -14.62
CA PRO A 21 11.35 14.64 -14.85
C PRO A 21 9.82 14.62 -14.81
N TYR A 22 9.20 13.43 -14.76
CA TYR A 22 7.76 13.24 -14.61
C TYR A 22 7.31 13.12 -13.14
N ALA A 23 8.20 13.32 -12.16
CA ALA A 23 7.85 13.24 -10.75
C ALA A 23 7.15 14.54 -10.25
N GLU A 24 7.50 15.69 -10.82
CA GLU A 24 6.89 16.97 -10.46
C GLU A 24 5.45 17.07 -11.00
N GLY A 25 4.48 17.36 -10.13
CA GLY A 25 3.06 17.47 -10.50
C GLY A 25 2.31 16.14 -10.60
N CYS A 26 2.95 15.02 -10.25
CA CYS A 26 2.35 13.68 -10.26
C CYS A 26 2.04 13.14 -8.85
N GLU A 27 1.94 14.01 -7.84
CA GLU A 27 1.72 13.62 -6.45
C GLU A 27 0.43 12.81 -6.29
N ARG A 28 -0.65 13.24 -6.97
CA ARG A 28 -1.92 12.51 -6.97
C ARG A 28 -1.76 11.11 -7.59
N GLN A 29 -1.06 11.00 -8.70
CA GLN A 29 -0.84 9.72 -9.37
C GLN A 29 0.04 8.79 -8.52
N LEU A 30 1.03 9.33 -7.81
CA LEU A 30 1.85 8.58 -6.87
C LEU A 30 1.00 8.00 -5.73
N ILE A 31 0.09 8.81 -5.17
CA ILE A 31 -0.85 8.37 -4.12
C ILE A 31 -1.81 7.30 -4.66
N GLU A 32 -2.42 7.53 -5.82
CA GLU A 32 -3.35 6.57 -6.45
C GLU A 32 -2.67 5.23 -6.74
N THR A 33 -1.41 5.26 -7.18
CA THR A 33 -0.63 4.04 -7.42
C THR A 33 -0.33 3.31 -6.11
N ALA A 34 0.09 4.03 -5.08
CA ALA A 34 0.33 3.44 -3.76
C ALA A 34 -0.96 2.86 -3.15
N ASP A 35 -2.10 3.53 -3.30
CA ASP A 35 -3.41 3.01 -2.85
C ASP A 35 -3.82 1.76 -3.63
N GLY A 36 -3.55 1.72 -4.93
CA GLY A 36 -3.69 0.50 -5.74
C GLY A 36 -2.87 -0.67 -5.19
N GLY A 37 -1.61 -0.43 -4.82
CA GLY A 37 -0.75 -1.40 -4.14
C GLY A 37 -1.36 -1.85 -2.79
N LEU A 38 -1.89 -0.92 -1.99
CA LEU A 38 -2.52 -1.22 -0.71
C LEU A 38 -3.75 -2.11 -0.90
N TYR A 39 -4.56 -1.82 -1.92
CA TYR A 39 -5.71 -2.63 -2.27
C TYR A 39 -5.30 -4.06 -2.63
N ARG A 40 -4.27 -4.24 -3.47
CA ARG A 40 -3.71 -5.57 -3.80
C ARG A 40 -3.20 -6.30 -2.57
N ALA A 41 -2.48 -5.61 -1.67
CA ALA A 41 -1.97 -6.19 -0.43
C ALA A 41 -3.11 -6.71 0.46
N LYS A 42 -4.22 -5.96 0.54
CA LYS A 42 -5.41 -6.36 1.29
C LYS A 42 -6.11 -7.57 0.67
N THR A 43 -6.30 -7.60 -0.65
CA THR A 43 -7.03 -8.68 -1.35
C THR A 43 -6.21 -9.96 -1.47
N ALA A 44 -4.88 -9.87 -1.53
CA ALA A 44 -4.00 -11.04 -1.58
C ALA A 44 -3.86 -11.78 -0.23
N GLY A 45 -4.49 -11.29 0.84
CA GLY A 45 -4.49 -11.95 2.15
C GLY A 45 -3.98 -11.10 3.32
N ARG A 46 -3.84 -9.78 3.14
CA ARG A 46 -3.38 -8.81 4.16
C ARG A 46 -1.97 -9.13 4.69
N ASN A 47 -1.55 -8.39 5.71
CA ASN A 47 -0.26 -8.49 6.40
C ASN A 47 0.94 -8.60 5.44
N ARG A 48 0.99 -7.72 4.43
CA ARG A 48 2.00 -7.74 3.37
C ARG A 48 2.16 -6.38 2.69
N ALA A 49 3.25 -6.24 1.95
CA ALA A 49 3.50 -5.10 1.09
C ALA A 49 3.22 -5.44 -0.38
N ALA A 50 2.79 -4.47 -1.17
CA ALA A 50 2.69 -4.56 -2.62
C ALA A 50 3.00 -3.20 -3.26
N VAL A 51 3.42 -3.24 -4.52
CA VAL A 51 3.68 -2.09 -5.38
C VAL A 51 2.68 -1.99 -6.52
#